data_AF-A0A662ZEK3-F1
#
_entry.id   AF-A0A662ZEK3-F1
#
_cell.length_a   1.000
_cell.length_b   1.000
_cell.length_c   1.000
_cell.angle_alpha   90.00
_cell.angle_beta   90.00
_cell.angle_gamma   90.00
#
_symmetry.space_group_name_H-M   'P 1'
#
loop_
_entity.id
_entity.type
_entity.pdbx_description
1 polymer ?
#
loop_
_entity_poly.entity_id
_entity_poly.type
_entity_poly.pdbx_seq_one_letter_code
_entity_poly.pdbx_strand_id
1 'polypeptide(L)' 'MKYCTKCVMPDTRPGISFNEDGVCSACQSYERRKSINWNERYHELEQICDKYRKINGGGES' A
#
# COMPACT_ATOMS: atom_id res chain seq x y z
N MET A 1 -24.43 0.34 -12.46
CA MET A 1 -23.96 -0.16 -11.15
C MET A 1 -23.15 -1.41 -11.41
N LYS A 2 -21.88 -1.40 -11.03
CA LYS A 2 -20.91 -2.49 -11.24
C LYS A 2 -20.49 -3.05 -9.88
N TYR A 3 -20.11 -4.32 -9.85
CA TYR A 3 -19.65 -4.99 -8.64
C TYR A 3 -18.29 -5.63 -8.87
N CYS A 4 -17.46 -5.63 -7.84
CA CYS A 4 -16.18 -6.31 -7.88
C CYS A 4 -16.39 -7.81 -8.10
N THR A 5 -15.74 -8.36 -9.11
CA THR A 5 -15.79 -9.80 -9.43
C THR A 5 -15.24 -10.69 -8.32
N LYS A 6 -14.39 -10.15 -7.42
CA LYS A 6 -13.79 -10.89 -6.30
C LYS A 6 -14.51 -10.75 -4.96
N CYS A 7 -15.06 -9.57 -4.65
CA CYS A 7 -15.58 -9.28 -3.30
C CYS A 7 -17.00 -8.70 -3.28
N VAL A 8 -17.66 -8.58 -4.43
CA VAL A 8 -19.04 -8.08 -4.56
C VAL A 8 -19.18 -6.64 -4.03
N MET A 9 -18.08 -5.88 -3.95
CA MET A 9 -18.12 -4.48 -3.54
C MET A 9 -18.66 -3.62 -4.68
N PRO A 10 -19.67 -2.76 -4.42
CA PRO A 10 -20.28 -1.92 -5.45
C PRO A 10 -19.40 -0.75 -5.87
N ASP A 11 -19.60 -0.27 -7.09
CA ASP A 11 -18.96 0.93 -7.66
C ASP A 11 -19.42 2.25 -7.05
N THR A 12 -20.47 2.23 -6.24
CA THR A 12 -20.97 3.39 -5.49
C THR A 12 -20.14 3.71 -4.24
N ARG A 13 -19.16 2.86 -3.87
CA ARG A 13 -18.25 3.13 -2.76
C ARG A 13 -17.34 4.33 -3.11
N PRO A 14 -17.33 5.42 -2.32
CA PRO A 14 -16.49 6.57 -2.61
C PRO A 14 -15.01 6.22 -2.73
N GLY A 15 -14.35 6.69 -3.78
CA GLY A 15 -12.92 6.49 -4.02
C GLY A 15 -12.52 5.08 -4.49
N ILE A 16 -13.49 4.21 -4.80
CA ILE A 16 -13.19 2.89 -5.39
C ILE A 16 -12.89 3.02 -6.88
N SER A 17 -11.88 2.30 -7.36
CA SER A 17 -11.60 2.17 -8.79
C SER A 17 -11.56 0.69 -9.18
N PHE A 18 -11.86 0.40 -10.44
CA PHE A 18 -11.84 -0.96 -10.99
C PHE A 18 -10.82 -1.03 -12.11
N ASN A 19 -10.15 -2.18 -12.26
CA ASN A 19 -9.36 -2.47 -13.46
C ASN A 19 -10.25 -3.02 -14.59
N GLU A 20 -9.63 -3.34 -15.73
CA GLU A 20 -10.31 -3.90 -16.91
C GLU A 20 -10.99 -5.24 -16.62
N ASP A 21 -10.48 -6.03 -15.67
CA ASP A 21 -11.07 -7.30 -15.22
C ASP A 21 -12.27 -7.13 -14.26
N GLY A 22 -12.67 -5.90 -13.94
CA GLY A 22 -13.75 -5.64 -12.98
C GLY A 22 -13.38 -5.91 -11.52
N VAL A 23 -12.10 -5.93 -11.17
CA VAL A 23 -11.60 -6.10 -9.81
C VAL A 23 -11.35 -4.74 -9.17
N CYS A 24 -11.88 -4.51 -7.96
CA CYS A 24 -11.70 -3.25 -7.25
C CYS A 24 -10.26 -3.04 -6.76
N SER A 25 -9.88 -1.78 -6.56
CA SER A 25 -8.55 -1.36 -6.09
C SER A 25 -8.12 -2.08 -4.81
N ALA A 26 -9.04 -2.28 -3.86
CA ALA A 26 -8.75 -3.00 -2.61
C ALA A 26 -8.34 -4.46 -2.86
N CYS A 27 -9.06 -5.18 -3.73
CA CYS A 27 -8.72 -6.56 -4.09
C CYS A 27 -7.40 -6.63 -4.88
N GLN A 28 -7.14 -5.65 -5.76
CA GLN A 28 -5.86 -5.57 -6.47
C GLN A 28 -4.68 -5.34 -5.51
N SER A 29 -4.85 -4.47 -4.49
CA SER A 29 -3.84 -4.25 -3.46
C SER A 29 -3.63 -5.49 -2.61
N TYR A 30 -4.69 -6.23 -2.27
CA TYR A 30 -4.59 -7.46 -1.51
C TYR A 30 -3.75 -8.52 -2.23
N GLU A 31 -3.97 -8.72 -3.53
CA GLU A 31 -3.16 -9.67 -4.32
C GLU A 31 -1.70 -9.22 -4.41
N ARG A 32 -1.45 -7.93 -4.65
CA ARG A 32 -0.09 -7.38 -4.72
C ARG A 32 0.72 -7.60 -3.44
N ARG A 33 0.09 -7.62 -2.26
CA ARG A 33 0.79 -7.87 -0.98
C ARG A 33 1.55 -9.19 -0.94
N LYS A 34 1.10 -10.21 -1.67
CA LYS A 34 1.75 -11.54 -1.70
C LYS A 34 3.15 -11.50 -2.32
N SER A 35 3.41 -10.54 -3.20
CA SER A 35 4.70 -10.40 -3.89
C SER A 35 5.56 -9.25 -3.33
N ILE A 36 5.16 -8.60 -2.23
CA ILE A 36 5.94 -7.52 -1.63
C ILE A 36 7.09 -8.12 -0.82
N ASN A 37 8.33 -7.80 -1.20
CA ASN A 37 9.49 -8.07 -0.39
C ASN A 37 9.57 -7.05 0.76
N TRP A 38 9.12 -7.45 1.95
CA TRP A 38 9.12 -6.58 3.13
C TRP A 38 10.53 -6.25 3.62
N ASN A 39 11.51 -7.13 3.41
CA ASN A 39 12.90 -6.86 3.81
C ASN A 39 13.50 -5.72 2.99
N GLU A 40 13.26 -5.71 1.68
CA GLU A 40 13.69 -4.62 0.79
C GLU A 40 13.01 -3.30 1.17
N ARG A 41 11.68 -3.31 1.34
CA ARG A 41 10.92 -2.12 1.78
C ARG A 41 11.39 -1.58 3.13
N TYR A 42 11.76 -2.47 4.05
CA TYR A 42 12.30 -2.09 5.35
C TYR A 42 13.65 -1.40 5.20
N HIS A 43 14.54 -1.92 4.35
CA HIS A 43 15.84 -1.31 4.11
C HIS A 43 15.71 0.08 3.45
N GLU A 44 14.79 0.24 2.50
CA GLU A 44 14.46 1.57 1.94
C GLU A 44 13.99 2.56 3.02
N LEU A 45 13.10 2.09 3.91
CA LEU A 45 12.61 2.90 5.03
C LEU A 45 13.75 3.28 6.00
N GLU A 46 14.62 2.33 6.32
CA GLU A 46 15.79 2.54 7.17
C GLU A 46 16.72 3.61 6.60
N GLN A 47 17.03 3.56 5.30
CA GLN A 47 17.84 4.58 4.63
C GLN A 47 17.21 5.98 4.69
N ILE A 48 15.89 6.06 4.53
CA ILE A 48 15.14 7.33 4.68
C ILE A 48 15.23 7.81 6.13
N CYS A 49 14.98 6.93 7.10
CA CYS A 49 15.08 7.26 8.52
C CYS A 49 16.48 7.74 8.89
N ASP A 50 17.54 7.07 8.45
CA ASP A 50 18.92 7.44 8.73
C ASP A 50 19.29 8.81 8.16
N LYS A 51 18.75 9.16 7.00
CA LYS A 51 18.90 10.51 6.42
C LYS A 51 18.35 11.60 7.34
N TYR A 52 17.22 11.36 8.01
CA TYR A 52 16.57 12.36 8.86
C TYR A 52 16.92 12.24 10.35
N ARG A 53 17.33 11.07 10.84
CA ARG A 53 17.80 10.86 12.22
C ARG A 53 19.03 11.72 12.54
N LYS A 54 19.91 11.92 11.56
CA LYS A 54 21.10 12.78 11.69
C LYS A 54 20.79 14.28 11.78
N ILE A 55 19.54 14.69 11.51
CA ILE A 55 19.11 16.09 11.53
C ILE A 55 18.53 16.47 12.91
N ASN A 56 17.97 15.50 13.66
CA ASN A 56 17.39 15.72 14.99
C ASN A 56 18.31 15.21 16.12
N GLY A 57 19.58 15.64 16.11
CA GLY A 57 20.47 15.49 17.24
C GLY A 57 19.96 16.29 18.44
N GLY A 58 19.24 15.61 19.34
CA GLY A 58 18.72 16.17 20.58
C GLY A 58 18.09 15.08 21.44
N GLY A 59 18.88 14.09 21.82
CA GLY A 59 18.46 12.97 22.65
C GLY A 59 19.63 12.06 22.95
N GLU A 60 20.50 12.53 23.86
CA GLU A 60 21.48 11.69 24.54
C GLU A 60 20.77 10.61 25.36
N SER A 61 21.25 9.37 25.22
CA SER A 61 21.55 8.42 26.30
C SER A 61 22.09 7.12 25.71
#